data_AF-A0AAP8LAH7-F1
#
_entry.id   AF-A0AAP8LAH7-F1
#
_cell.length_a   1.000
_cell.length_b   1.000
_cell.length_c   1.000
_cell.angle_alpha   90.00
_cell.angle_beta   90.00
_cell.angle_gamma   90.00
#
_symmetry.space_group_name_H-M   'P 1'
#
loop_
_entity.id
_entity.type
_entity.pdbx_description
1 polymer ?
#
loop_
_entity_poly.entity_id
_entity_poly.type
_entity_poly.pdbx_seq_one_letter_code
_entity_poly.pdbx_strand_id
1 'polypeptide(L)'
;PLDAIARYVGVGRRQLERAFRLATGMSPMAFQRQLRLEYGSWLLLNNACSITQIALDCGFADGAHFSRDFRAHFGLSPRQYQQSHGQHAARHEGEISVFPA
;
A
#
# COMPACT_ATOMS: atom_id res chain seq x y z
N PRO A 1 2.84 14.28 -6.89
CA PRO A 1 1.41 14.57 -7.21
C PRO A 1 1.12 14.30 -8.69
N LEU A 2 -0.10 13.86 -9.04
CA LEU A 2 -0.46 13.44 -10.40
C LEU A 2 -0.23 14.53 -11.46
N ASP A 3 -0.39 15.81 -11.10
CA ASP A 3 -0.12 16.95 -11.97
C ASP A 3 1.37 17.08 -12.35
N ALA A 4 2.29 16.65 -11.48
CA ALA A 4 3.70 16.62 -11.79
C ALA A 4 4.01 15.51 -12.82
N ILE A 5 3.38 14.34 -12.66
CA ILE A 5 3.53 13.22 -13.61
C ILE A 5 2.96 13.61 -14.97
N ALA A 6 1.76 14.20 -14.99
CA ALA A 6 1.10 14.67 -16.20
C ALA A 6 1.97 15.69 -16.97
N ARG A 7 2.55 16.67 -16.25
CA ARG A 7 3.50 17.63 -16.84
C ARG A 7 4.77 16.95 -17.35
N TYR A 8 5.33 16.00 -16.59
CA TYR A 8 6.55 15.29 -16.97
C TYR A 8 6.37 14.45 -18.25
N VAL A 9 5.21 13.79 -18.40
CA VAL A 9 4.90 12.98 -19.59
C VAL A 9 4.21 13.78 -20.71
N GLY A 10 4.04 15.09 -20.56
CA GLY A 10 3.49 15.97 -21.61
C GLY A 10 2.00 15.80 -21.90
N VAL A 11 1.19 15.34 -20.94
CA VAL A 11 -0.26 15.14 -21.12
C VAL A 11 -1.08 15.93 -20.10
N GLY A 12 -2.35 16.18 -20.40
CA GLY A 12 -3.27 16.75 -19.43
C GLY A 12 -3.61 15.76 -18.30
N ARG A 13 -3.85 16.26 -17.08
CA ARG A 13 -4.23 15.43 -15.92
C ARG A 13 -5.36 14.45 -16.23
N ARG A 14 -6.45 14.92 -16.85
CA ARG A 14 -7.61 14.07 -17.20
C ARG A 14 -7.25 12.97 -18.20
N GLN A 15 -6.33 13.26 -19.13
CA GLN A 15 -5.85 12.27 -20.09
C GLN A 15 -5.02 11.20 -19.38
N LEU A 16 -4.14 11.60 -18.45
CA LEU A 16 -3.40 10.67 -17.62
C LEU A 16 -4.32 9.80 -16.77
N GLU A 17 -5.30 10.39 -16.08
CA GLU A 17 -6.29 9.65 -15.27
C GLU A 17 -7.08 8.64 -16.11
N ARG A 18 -7.51 9.05 -17.31
CA ARG A 18 -8.23 8.16 -18.24
C ARG A 18 -7.35 7.02 -18.73
N ALA A 19 -6.13 7.32 -19.19
CA ALA A 19 -5.19 6.31 -19.66
C ALA A 19 -4.83 5.32 -18.54
N PHE A 20 -4.60 5.83 -17.33
CA PHE A 20 -4.31 5.01 -16.16
C PHE A 20 -5.47 4.07 -15.83
N ARG A 21 -6.71 4.57 -15.86
CA ARG A 21 -7.90 3.74 -15.62
C ARG A 21 -8.10 2.69 -16.70
N LEU A 22 -7.84 3.02 -17.97
CA LEU A 22 -7.91 2.05 -19.07
C LEU A 22 -6.86 0.94 -18.91
N ALA A 23 -5.66 1.26 -18.41
CA ALA A 23 -4.58 0.30 -18.23
C ALA A 23 -4.73 -0.57 -16.96
N THR A 24 -5.22 0.01 -15.85
CA THR A 24 -5.23 -0.65 -14.53
C THR A 24 -6.62 -1.04 -14.04
N GLY A 25 -7.68 -0.55 -14.68
CA GLY A 25 -9.06 -0.65 -14.17
C GLY A 25 -9.38 0.29 -12.99
N MET A 26 -8.40 1.02 -12.47
CA MET A 26 -8.55 1.82 -11.24
C MET A 26 -8.27 3.30 -11.46
N SER A 27 -8.76 4.16 -10.56
CA SER A 27 -8.29 5.55 -10.53
C SER A 27 -6.87 5.60 -9.93
N PRO A 28 -6.03 6.59 -10.32
CA PRO A 28 -4.70 6.75 -9.73
C PRO A 28 -4.71 6.85 -8.21
N MET A 29 -5.72 7.51 -7.63
CA MET A 29 -5.86 7.63 -6.17
C MET A 29 -6.18 6.29 -5.50
N ALA A 30 -7.06 5.49 -6.09
CA ALA A 30 -7.40 4.17 -5.57
C ALA A 30 -6.18 3.23 -5.63
N PHE A 31 -5.46 3.25 -6.75
CA PHE A 31 -4.24 2.47 -6.92
C PHE A 31 -3.14 2.90 -5.93
N GLN A 32 -2.94 4.22 -5.75
CA GLN A 32 -1.99 4.73 -4.76
C GLN A 32 -2.35 4.27 -3.34
N ARG A 33 -3.64 4.27 -2.99
CA ARG A 33 -4.09 3.77 -1.68
C ARG A 33 -3.79 2.28 -1.53
N GLN A 34 -4.06 1.47 -2.54
CA GLN A 34 -3.75 0.04 -2.55
C GLN A 34 -2.24 -0.19 -2.35
N LEU A 35 -1.38 0.48 -3.13
CA LEU A 35 0.07 0.36 -2.98
C LEU A 35 0.56 0.70 -1.56
N ARG A 36 -0.03 1.72 -0.93
CA ARG A 36 0.32 2.09 0.45
C ARG A 36 -0.09 1.02 1.46
N LEU A 37 -1.22 0.35 1.23
CA LEU A 37 -1.67 -0.75 2.09
C LEU A 37 -0.81 -2.00 1.90
N GLU A 38 -0.43 -2.33 0.67
CA GLU A 38 0.49 -3.41 0.35
C GLU A 38 1.89 -3.17 0.95
N TYR A 39 2.41 -1.94 0.85
CA TYR A 39 3.66 -1.61 1.54
C TYR A 39 3.53 -1.70 3.06
N GLY A 40 2.40 -1.24 3.61
CA GLY A 40 2.11 -1.37 5.04
C GLY A 40 2.01 -2.83 5.51
N SER A 41 1.48 -3.73 4.69
CA SER A 41 1.44 -5.17 5.03
C SER A 41 2.84 -5.77 5.05
N TRP A 42 3.69 -5.40 4.10
CA TRP A 42 5.10 -5.77 4.12
C TRP A 42 5.80 -5.27 5.38
N LEU A 43 5.61 -4.01 5.77
CA LEU A 43 6.20 -3.44 6.99
C LEU A 43 5.73 -4.17 8.27
N LEU A 44 4.44 -4.54 8.35
CA LEU A 44 3.89 -5.27 9.50
C LEU A 44 4.57 -6.62 9.73
N LEU A 45 5.02 -7.28 8.66
CA LEU A 45 5.65 -8.59 8.71
C LEU A 45 7.17 -8.53 8.87
N ASN A 46 7.80 -7.45 8.41
CA ASN A 46 9.26 -7.36 8.33
C ASN A 46 9.89 -6.39 9.34
N ASN A 47 9.08 -5.59 10.08
CA ASN A 47 9.61 -4.62 11.04
C ASN A 47 8.91 -4.70 12.41
N ALA A 48 9.66 -4.39 13.47
CA ALA A 48 9.18 -4.30 14.85
C ALA A 48 8.65 -2.89 15.21
N CYS A 49 7.99 -2.22 14.27
CA CYS A 49 7.46 -0.87 14.46
C CYS A 49 5.98 -0.90 14.90
N SER A 50 5.52 0.16 15.56
CA SER A 50 4.11 0.29 15.93
C SER A 50 3.23 0.51 14.70
N ILE A 51 1.95 0.11 14.78
CA ILE A 51 0.96 0.33 13.70
C ILE A 51 0.87 1.82 13.34
N THR A 52 0.98 2.71 14.33
CA THR A 52 0.99 4.15 14.11
C THR A 52 2.19 4.60 13.27
N GLN A 53 3.39 4.09 13.56
CA GLN A 53 4.57 4.43 12.76
C GLN A 53 4.43 3.92 11.32
N ILE A 54 4.00 2.67 11.15
CA ILE A 54 3.75 2.09 9.83
C ILE A 54 2.74 2.92 9.03
N ALA A 55 1.67 3.39 9.68
CA ALA A 55 0.68 4.24 9.03
C ALA A 55 1.29 5.54 8.51
N LEU A 56 2.12 6.20 9.31
CA LEU A 56 2.81 7.44 8.93
C LEU A 56 3.79 7.20 7.78
N ASP A 57 4.57 6.12 7.84
CA ASP A 57 5.53 5.75 6.79
C ASP A 57 4.84 5.42 5.47
N CYS A 58 3.62 4.87 5.53
CA CYS A 58 2.77 4.62 4.37
C CYS A 58 2.02 5.89 3.89
N GLY A 59 2.21 7.03 4.56
CA GLY A 59 1.58 8.30 4.19
C GLY A 59 0.10 8.41 4.55
N PHE A 60 -0.36 7.70 5.58
CA PHE A 60 -1.65 7.92 6.23
C PHE A 60 -1.53 8.98 7.33
N ALA A 61 -2.66 9.62 7.65
CA ALA A 61 -2.70 10.66 8.69
C ALA A 61 -2.48 10.10 10.10
N ASP A 62 -3.00 8.89 10.36
CA ASP A 62 -2.92 8.21 11.66
C ASP A 62 -3.14 6.70 11.51
N GLY A 63 -2.91 5.98 12.62
CA GLY A 63 -3.09 4.53 12.68
C GLY A 63 -4.55 4.06 12.56
N ALA A 64 -5.54 4.90 12.89
CA ALA A 64 -6.95 4.53 12.81
C ALA A 64 -7.46 4.55 11.37
N HIS A 65 -7.08 5.57 10.59
CA HIS A 65 -7.32 5.64 9.15
C HIS A 65 -6.65 4.47 8.43
N PHE A 66 -5.37 4.21 8.71
CA PHE A 66 -4.67 3.06 8.15
C PHE A 66 -5.39 1.75 8.50
N SER A 67 -5.72 1.52 9.77
CA SER A 67 -6.36 0.28 10.20
C SER A 67 -7.72 0.04 9.55
N ARG A 68 -8.50 1.11 9.32
CA ARG A 68 -9.80 1.03 8.64
C ARG A 68 -9.64 0.63 7.18
N ASP A 69 -8.77 1.33 6.46
CA ASP A 69 -8.52 1.06 5.04
C ASP A 69 -7.85 -0.30 4.84
N PHE A 70 -6.94 -0.68 5.73
CA PHE A 70 -6.27 -1.97 5.74
C PHE A 70 -7.26 -3.11 5.92
N ARG A 71 -8.19 -2.99 6.88
CA ARG A 71 -9.25 -4.00 7.07
C ARG A 71 -10.19 -4.06 5.88
N ALA A 72 -10.53 -2.93 5.27
CA ALA A 72 -11.36 -2.91 4.07
C ALA A 72 -10.69 -3.62 2.88
N HIS A 73 -9.36 -3.55 2.79
CA HIS A 73 -8.58 -4.14 1.69
C HIS A 73 -8.22 -5.62 1.92
N PHE A 74 -7.73 -5.97 3.12
CA PHE A 74 -7.23 -7.32 3.44
C PHE A 74 -8.21 -8.19 4.25
N GLY A 75 -9.34 -7.63 4.69
CA GLY A 75 -10.34 -8.32 5.53
C GLY A 75 -9.94 -8.48 7.01
N LEU A 76 -8.68 -8.24 7.37
CA LEU A 76 -8.14 -8.34 8.73
C LEU A 76 -7.65 -6.98 9.23
N SER A 77 -7.69 -6.75 10.54
CA SER A 77 -6.98 -5.58 11.10
C SER A 77 -5.45 -5.76 10.96
N PRO A 78 -4.65 -4.67 10.94
CA PRO A 78 -3.19 -4.78 10.89
C PRO A 78 -2.60 -5.73 11.93
N ARG A 79 -3.11 -5.69 13.16
CA ARG A 79 -2.68 -6.58 14.25
C ARG A 79 -3.04 -8.04 14.01
N GLN A 80 -4.27 -8.30 13.53
CA GLN A 80 -4.70 -9.66 13.18
C GLN A 80 -3.87 -10.23 12.03
N TYR A 81 -3.57 -9.41 11.03
CA TYR A 81 -2.72 -9.77 9.90
C TYR A 81 -1.29 -10.11 10.33
N GLN A 82 -0.70 -9.28 11.20
CA GLN A 82 0.63 -9.55 11.77
C GLN A 82 0.64 -10.85 12.58
N GLN A 83 -0.39 -11.14 13.37
CA GLN A 83 -0.47 -12.36 14.17
C GLN A 83 -0.65 -13.62 13.30
N SER A 84 -1.47 -13.54 12.25
CA SER A 84 -1.71 -14.70 11.37
C SER A 84 -0.52 -15.03 10.47
N HIS A 85 0.32 -14.06 10.11
CA HIS A 85 1.44 -14.25 9.19
C HIS A 85 2.81 -14.23 9.88
N GLY A 86 2.93 -13.62 11.06
CA GLY A 86 4.13 -13.68 11.90
C GLY A 86 4.44 -15.07 12.45
N GLN A 87 3.42 -15.94 12.58
CA GLN A 87 3.62 -17.36 12.91
C GLN A 87 4.24 -18.18 11.76
N HIS A 88 4.20 -17.65 10.53
CA HIS A 88 4.81 -18.27 9.34
C HIS A 88 6.18 -17.68 8.97
N ALA A 89 6.42 -16.39 9.22
CA ALA A 89 7.69 -15.73 8.91
C ALA A 89 8.89 -16.30 9.68
N ALA A 90 8.69 -16.81 10.90
CA ALA A 90 9.73 -17.49 11.68
C ALA A 90 10.21 -18.82 11.05
N ARG A 91 9.63 -19.26 9.92
CA ARG A 91 10.03 -20.48 9.19
C ARG A 91 10.67 -20.21 7.82
N HIS A 92 10.71 -18.96 7.35
CA HIS A 92 11.16 -18.65 5.99
C HIS A 92 12.09 -17.41 5.96
N GLU A 93 13.23 -17.52 6.65
CA GLU A 93 14.38 -16.67 6.35
C GLU A 93 15.01 -17.14 5.03
N GLY A 94 14.65 -16.55 3.90
CA GLY A 94 15.30 -16.95 2.64
C GLY A 94 14.82 -16.37 1.32
N GLU A 95 13.77 -15.55 1.23
CA GLU A 95 13.38 -15.02 -0.08
C GLU A 95 12.85 -13.59 0.02
N ILE A 96 13.70 -12.65 -0.39
CA ILE A 96 13.33 -11.26 -0.63
C ILE A 96 12.43 -11.25 -1.87
N SER A 97 11.12 -11.31 -1.67
CA SER A 97 10.16 -11.09 -2.75
C SER A 97 10.09 -9.59 -3.06
N VAL A 98 10.85 -9.24 -4.09
CA VAL A 98 10.83 -7.95 -4.76
C VAL A 98 9.46 -7.76 -5.40
N PHE A 99 8.92 -6.55 -5.31
CA PHE A 99 7.70 -6.10 -5.98
C PHE A 99 7.49 -6.74 -7.38
N PRO A 100 6.24 -7.04 -7.76
CA PRO A 100 5.96 -7.59 -9.08
C PRO A 100 6.39 -6.61 -10.19
N ALA A 101 7.03 -7.16 -11.21
CA ALA A 101 7.40 -6.48 -12.46
C ALA A 101 6.18 -6.10 -13.32
#